data_AF-A0A0D2GZC6-F1
#
_entry.id   AF-A0A0D2GZC6-F1
#
_cell.length_a   1.000
_cell.length_b   1.000
_cell.length_c   1.000
_cell.angle_alpha   90.00
_cell.angle_beta   90.00
_cell.angle_gamma   90.00
#
_symmetry.space_group_name_H-M   'P 1'
#
loop_
_entity.id
_entity.type
_entity.pdbx_description
1 polymer ?
#
loop_
_entity_poly.entity_id
_entity_poly.type
_entity_poly.pdbx_seq_one_letter_code
_entity_poly.pdbx_strand_id
1 'polypeptide(L)'
;MLSRLTRYFRVDPIANTGSVARDLLASERTFLAWARTGLGFIALGVALEKVEALAALSPTLLHLSDSRTKIAAGVLVASGSLCVGHGTIRYFSTLRHIQEGKFRPNTGGVTLMAVTCIGIAVAGSLLVIENETEKAKSETTRNERPDTQNNPSLRRSSLSALATPKAQRSS
;
A
#
# COMPACT_ATOMS: atom_id res chain seq x y z
N MET A 1 7.16 10.53 25.46
CA MET A 1 5.95 9.80 25.03
C MET A 1 6.12 8.27 24.99
N LEU A 2 7.32 7.73 24.78
CA LEU A 2 7.60 6.29 24.72
C LEU A 2 7.38 5.53 26.05
N SER A 3 7.34 6.25 27.18
CA SER A 3 7.21 5.70 28.53
C SER A 3 5.82 5.17 28.89
N ARG A 4 4.78 5.42 28.07
CA ARG A 4 3.45 4.83 28.29
C ARG A 4 3.35 3.40 27.78
N LEU A 5 4.23 2.99 26.85
CA LEU A 5 4.16 1.68 26.20
C LEU A 5 4.75 0.56 27.06
N THR A 6 5.77 0.84 27.88
CA THR A 6 6.48 -0.22 28.63
C THR A 6 5.68 -0.78 29.81
N ARG A 7 4.72 -0.03 30.36
CA ARG A 7 3.83 -0.54 31.42
C ARG A 7 2.88 -1.63 30.92
N TYR A 8 2.67 -1.77 29.60
CA TYR A 8 1.84 -2.84 29.05
C TYR A 8 2.45 -4.24 29.19
N PHE A 9 3.79 -4.36 29.29
CA PHE A 9 4.48 -5.66 29.28
C PHE A 9 4.65 -6.29 30.66
N ARG A 10 4.47 -5.55 31.76
CA ARG A 10 4.52 -6.16 33.10
C ARG A 10 3.19 -6.85 33.36
N VAL A 11 3.24 -8.17 33.30
CA VAL A 11 2.10 -9.04 33.59
C VAL A 11 2.40 -9.70 34.93
N ASP A 12 1.64 -9.34 35.96
CA ASP A 12 1.77 -10.02 37.24
C ASP A 12 1.30 -11.48 37.08
N PRO A 13 1.97 -12.46 37.73
CA PRO A 13 1.55 -13.85 37.68
C PRO A 13 0.10 -14.01 38.13
N ILE A 14 -0.75 -14.55 37.25
CA ILE A 14 -2.17 -14.74 37.52
C ILE A 14 -2.35 -16.14 38.09
N ALA A 15 -2.97 -16.26 39.27
CA ALA A 15 -3.29 -17.55 39.86
C ALA A 15 -4.17 -18.35 38.88
N ASN A 16 -3.82 -19.62 38.64
CA ASN A 16 -4.58 -20.50 37.76
C ASN A 16 -5.90 -20.92 38.44
N THR A 17 -6.88 -20.03 38.43
CA THR A 17 -8.21 -20.27 38.97
C THR A 17 -9.18 -20.57 37.82
N GLY A 18 -9.77 -21.77 37.85
CA GLY A 18 -10.82 -22.17 36.90
C GLY A 18 -10.42 -22.12 35.42
N SER A 19 -10.95 -21.13 34.69
CA SER A 19 -10.91 -20.99 33.22
C SER A 19 -9.73 -20.20 32.68
N VAL A 20 -9.00 -19.49 33.55
CA VAL A 20 -8.07 -18.41 33.14
C VAL A 20 -6.98 -18.89 32.18
N ALA A 21 -6.29 -20.00 32.50
CA ALA A 21 -5.22 -20.52 31.66
C ALA A 21 -5.72 -20.90 30.25
N ARG A 22 -6.94 -21.44 30.15
CA ARG A 22 -7.54 -21.80 28.87
C ARG A 22 -7.91 -20.55 28.05
N ASP A 23 -8.48 -19.53 28.67
CA ASP A 23 -8.87 -18.29 27.97
C ASP A 23 -7.63 -17.50 27.50
N LEU A 24 -6.55 -17.54 28.28
CA LEU A 24 -5.26 -16.98 27.92
C LEU A 24 -4.63 -17.74 26.75
N LEU A 25 -4.55 -19.07 26.82
CA LEU A 25 -4.04 -19.91 25.72
C LEU A 25 -4.86 -19.74 24.43
N ALA A 26 -6.17 -19.56 24.54
CA ALA A 26 -7.03 -19.26 23.38
C ALA A 26 -6.69 -17.89 22.79
N SER A 27 -6.47 -16.88 23.64
CA SER A 27 -6.12 -15.52 23.22
C SER A 27 -4.72 -15.46 22.58
N GLU A 28 -3.73 -16.14 23.15
CA GLU A 28 -2.40 -16.31 22.57
C GLU A 28 -2.48 -16.96 21.18
N ARG A 29 -3.29 -18.01 21.01
CA ARG A 29 -3.47 -18.67 19.73
C ARG A 29 -4.04 -17.72 18.67
N THR A 30 -5.05 -16.92 19.05
CA THR A 30 -5.60 -15.92 18.14
C THR A 30 -4.58 -14.83 17.80
N PHE A 31 -3.80 -14.39 18.78
CA PHE A 31 -2.72 -13.42 18.58
C PHE A 31 -1.68 -13.94 17.58
N LEU A 32 -1.20 -15.18 17.75
CA LEU A 32 -0.24 -15.81 16.85
C LEU A 32 -0.82 -16.01 15.45
N ALA A 33 -2.12 -16.27 15.33
CA ALA A 33 -2.78 -16.34 14.03
C ALA A 33 -2.76 -14.97 13.32
N TRP A 34 -3.10 -13.89 14.03
CA TRP A 34 -3.02 -12.51 13.52
C TRP A 34 -1.59 -12.10 13.16
N ALA A 35 -0.62 -12.46 14.00
CA ALA A 35 0.79 -12.21 13.74
C ALA A 35 1.24 -12.94 12.46
N ARG A 36 0.83 -14.21 12.30
CA ARG A 36 1.17 -15.02 11.13
C ARG A 36 0.59 -14.44 9.84
N THR A 37 -0.70 -14.11 9.81
CA THR A 37 -1.32 -13.52 8.61
C THR A 37 -0.72 -12.15 8.29
N GLY A 38 -0.45 -11.33 9.31
CA GLY A 38 0.16 -10.02 9.13
C GLY A 38 1.59 -10.08 8.58
N LEU A 39 2.42 -10.99 9.11
CA LEU A 39 3.75 -11.26 8.57
C LEU A 39 3.70 -11.82 7.15
N GLY A 40 2.69 -12.64 6.80
CA GLY A 40 2.46 -13.12 5.44
C GLY A 40 2.20 -11.97 4.46
N PHE A 41 1.35 -11.01 4.84
CA PHE A 41 1.12 -9.81 4.03
C PHE A 41 2.36 -8.92 3.91
N ILE A 42 3.10 -8.70 5.00
CA ILE A 42 4.36 -7.95 4.93
C ILE A 42 5.35 -8.64 3.99
N ALA A 43 5.51 -9.96 4.10
CA ALA A 43 6.40 -10.73 3.24
C ALA A 43 5.98 -10.65 1.76
N LEU A 44 4.68 -10.76 1.47
CA LEU A 44 4.17 -10.65 0.10
C LEU A 44 4.35 -9.22 -0.45
N GLY A 45 4.15 -8.18 0.36
CA GLY A 45 4.38 -6.79 -0.05
C GLY A 45 5.85 -6.53 -0.40
N VAL A 46 6.77 -6.95 0.47
CA VAL A 46 8.21 -6.87 0.20
C VAL A 46 8.59 -7.71 -1.02
N ALA A 47 7.98 -8.89 -1.23
CA ALA A 47 8.24 -9.72 -2.40
C ALA A 47 7.83 -9.01 -3.70
N LEU A 48 6.70 -8.31 -3.73
CA LEU A 48 6.25 -7.53 -4.90
C LEU A 48 7.27 -6.44 -5.28
N GLU A 49 7.84 -5.74 -4.30
CA GLU A 49 8.89 -4.74 -4.56
C GLU A 49 10.16 -5.37 -5.18
N LYS A 50 10.53 -6.59 -4.76
CA LYS A 50 11.68 -7.31 -5.30
C LYS A 50 11.45 -7.79 -6.73
N VAL A 51 10.24 -8.26 -7.03
CA VAL A 51 9.85 -8.67 -8.38
C VAL A 51 9.91 -7.48 -9.35
N GLU A 52 9.42 -6.31 -8.92
CA GLU A 52 9.51 -5.07 -9.71
C GLU A 52 10.96 -4.59 -9.87
N ALA A 53 11.76 -4.63 -8.81
CA ALA A 53 13.18 -4.28 -8.90
C ALA A 53 13.90 -5.16 -9.93
N LEU A 54 13.58 -6.46 -9.98
CA LEU A 54 14.11 -7.37 -10.99
C LEU A 54 13.57 -7.07 -12.39
N ALA A 55 12.28 -6.75 -12.52
CA ALA A 55 11.65 -6.38 -13.80
C ALA A 55 12.21 -5.06 -14.37
N ALA A 56 12.56 -4.09 -13.52
CA ALA A 56 13.14 -2.81 -13.92
C ALA A 56 14.53 -2.94 -14.56
N LEU A 57 15.29 -4.02 -14.27
CA LEU A 57 16.53 -4.34 -14.99
C LEU A 57 16.27 -4.76 -16.44
N SER A 58 15.03 -5.12 -16.80
CA SER A 58 14.59 -5.44 -18.16
C SER A 58 13.67 -4.33 -18.69
N PRO A 59 14.20 -3.16 -19.08
CA PRO A 59 13.41 -1.96 -19.41
C PRO A 59 12.52 -2.10 -20.66
N THR A 60 12.66 -3.18 -21.44
CA THR A 60 12.06 -3.29 -22.77
C THR A 60 10.54 -3.57 -22.77
N LEU A 61 9.95 -4.14 -21.71
CA LEU A 61 8.53 -4.55 -21.74
C LEU A 61 7.60 -3.99 -20.65
N LEU A 62 8.09 -3.36 -19.57
CA LEU A 62 7.25 -3.16 -18.36
C LEU A 62 7.24 -1.75 -17.72
N HIS A 63 7.52 -0.68 -18.47
CA HIS A 63 7.53 0.70 -17.93
C HIS A 63 6.16 1.18 -17.39
N LEU A 64 5.06 0.45 -17.62
CA LEU A 64 3.68 0.92 -17.36
C LEU A 64 3.09 0.44 -16.02
N SER A 65 3.76 -0.48 -15.31
CA SER A 65 3.21 -1.13 -14.10
C SER A 65 3.80 -0.65 -12.78
N ASP A 66 4.93 0.06 -12.84
CA ASP A 66 5.79 0.35 -11.69
C ASP A 66 5.03 1.09 -10.57
N SER A 67 4.19 2.08 -10.90
CA SER A 67 3.41 2.83 -9.89
C SER A 67 2.30 1.99 -9.24
N ARG A 68 1.59 1.14 -10.00
CA ARG A 68 0.48 0.32 -9.46
C ARG A 68 1.01 -0.73 -8.49
N THR A 69 2.07 -1.45 -8.87
CA THR A 69 2.63 -2.50 -8.02
C THR A 69 3.25 -1.92 -6.74
N LYS A 70 3.91 -0.75 -6.81
CA LYS A 70 4.42 -0.05 -5.63
C LYS A 70 3.33 0.32 -4.63
N ILE A 71 2.21 0.86 -5.11
CA ILE A 71 1.06 1.17 -4.24
C ILE A 71 0.46 -0.11 -3.67
N ALA A 72 0.27 -1.15 -4.49
CA ALA A 72 -0.23 -2.44 -4.02
C ALA A 72 0.68 -3.07 -2.94
N ALA A 73 1.99 -3.04 -3.14
CA ALA A 73 2.98 -3.48 -2.17
C ALA A 73 2.89 -2.68 -0.86
N GLY A 74 2.80 -1.34 -0.96
CA GLY A 74 2.63 -0.45 0.18
C GLY A 74 1.36 -0.73 0.97
N VAL A 75 0.21 -0.89 0.30
CA VAL A 75 -1.08 -1.27 0.90
C VAL A 75 -0.96 -2.62 1.61
N LEU A 76 -0.25 -3.56 1.01
CA LEU A 76 -0.08 -4.90 1.56
C LEU A 76 0.80 -4.90 2.82
N VAL A 77 1.94 -4.20 2.80
CA VAL A 77 2.79 -4.01 3.99
C VAL A 77 2.05 -3.26 5.09
N ALA A 78 1.28 -2.22 4.73
CA ALA A 78 0.46 -1.47 5.68
C ALA A 78 -0.61 -2.36 6.32
N SER A 79 -1.36 -3.12 5.53
CA SER A 79 -2.38 -4.06 6.02
C SER A 79 -1.78 -5.15 6.92
N GLY A 80 -0.61 -5.69 6.56
CA GLY A 80 0.10 -6.67 7.37
C GLY A 80 0.62 -6.10 8.70
N SER A 81 1.19 -4.89 8.67
CA SER A 81 1.63 -4.18 9.87
C SER A 81 0.47 -3.89 10.82
N LEU A 82 -0.67 -3.46 10.27
CA LEU A 82 -1.90 -3.25 11.04
C LEU A 82 -2.43 -4.56 11.61
N CYS A 83 -2.40 -5.65 10.85
CA CYS A 83 -2.78 -7.00 11.30
C CYS A 83 -1.95 -7.46 12.52
N VAL A 84 -0.62 -7.27 12.49
CA VAL A 84 0.27 -7.59 13.63
C VAL A 84 0.02 -6.66 14.82
N GLY A 85 -0.05 -5.35 14.58
CA GLY A 85 -0.31 -4.34 15.62
C GLY A 85 -1.66 -4.58 16.31
N HIS A 86 -2.68 -4.92 15.53
CA HIS A 86 -4.01 -5.26 16.01
C HIS A 86 -4.01 -6.51 16.89
N GLY A 87 -3.38 -7.59 16.42
CA GLY A 87 -3.22 -8.80 17.24
C GLY A 87 -2.57 -8.49 18.58
N THR A 88 -1.54 -7.64 18.57
CA THR A 88 -0.79 -7.24 19.76
C THR A 88 -1.67 -6.46 20.73
N ILE A 89 -2.38 -5.42 20.25
CA ILE A 89 -3.26 -4.60 21.10
C ILE A 89 -4.38 -5.46 21.71
N ARG A 90 -4.98 -6.38 20.93
CA ARG A 90 -6.00 -7.30 21.41
C ARG A 90 -5.49 -8.20 22.54
N TYR A 91 -4.30 -8.78 22.35
CA TYR A 91 -3.68 -9.66 23.34
C TYR A 91 -3.56 -8.94 24.69
N PHE A 92 -3.01 -7.73 24.67
CA PHE A 92 -2.84 -6.94 25.88
C PHE A 92 -4.16 -6.45 26.49
N SER A 93 -5.15 -6.08 25.68
CA SER A 93 -6.49 -5.73 26.21
C SER A 93 -7.13 -6.92 26.92
N THR A 94 -7.00 -8.11 26.36
CA THR A 94 -7.55 -9.34 26.96
C THR A 94 -6.83 -9.64 28.28
N LEU A 95 -5.51 -9.47 28.30
CA LEU A 95 -4.71 -9.71 29.49
C LEU A 95 -5.05 -8.76 30.66
N ARG A 96 -5.33 -7.49 30.36
CA ARG A 96 -5.82 -6.52 31.36
C ARG A 96 -7.16 -6.96 31.97
N HIS A 97 -8.07 -7.51 31.17
CA HIS A 97 -9.36 -7.99 31.67
C HIS A 97 -9.24 -9.19 32.60
N ILE A 98 -8.30 -10.10 32.32
CA ILE A 98 -8.01 -11.23 33.20
C ILE A 98 -7.42 -10.72 34.53
N GLN A 99 -6.49 -9.76 34.49
CA GLN A 99 -5.86 -9.19 35.69
C GLN A 99 -6.85 -8.44 36.60
N GLU A 100 -7.83 -7.74 36.02
CA GLU A 100 -8.80 -6.97 36.81
C GLU A 100 -9.82 -7.85 37.57
N GLY A 101 -9.85 -9.17 37.32
CA GLY A 101 -10.75 -10.13 38.00
C GLY A 101 -12.25 -9.89 37.80
N LYS A 102 -12.61 -8.79 37.13
CA LYS A 102 -13.97 -8.36 36.83
C LYS A 102 -14.21 -8.65 35.34
N PHE A 103 -14.91 -9.73 35.04
CA PHE A 103 -15.50 -9.98 33.73
C PHE A 103 -16.59 -8.93 33.44
N ARG A 104 -16.22 -7.67 33.22
CA ARG A 104 -17.09 -6.75 32.49
C ARG A 104 -16.87 -7.11 31.02
N PRO A 105 -17.90 -7.50 30.26
CA PRO A 105 -17.79 -7.69 28.81
C PRO A 105 -17.41 -6.33 28.22
N ASN A 106 -16.11 -6.08 28.07
CA ASN A 106 -15.64 -4.82 27.56
C ASN A 106 -15.74 -4.87 26.05
N THR A 107 -16.88 -4.38 25.57
CA THR A 107 -17.17 -4.08 24.17
C THR A 107 -16.01 -3.34 23.49
N GLY A 108 -15.18 -2.59 24.24
CA GLY A 108 -14.03 -1.85 23.70
C GLY A 108 -13.07 -2.69 22.86
N GLY A 109 -12.84 -3.97 23.20
CA GLY A 109 -12.02 -4.86 22.38
C GLY A 109 -12.64 -5.12 21.02
N VAL A 110 -13.93 -5.48 20.98
CA VAL A 110 -14.71 -5.76 19.77
C VAL A 110 -14.96 -4.49 18.95
N THR A 111 -15.24 -3.36 19.59
CA THR A 111 -15.38 -2.06 18.92
C THR A 111 -14.07 -1.68 18.24
N LEU A 112 -12.93 -1.88 18.90
CA LEU A 112 -11.63 -1.69 18.27
C LEU A 112 -11.42 -2.66 17.10
N MET A 113 -11.88 -3.93 17.20
CA MET A 113 -11.85 -4.90 16.10
C MET A 113 -12.59 -4.37 14.87
N ALA A 114 -13.84 -3.92 15.06
CA ALA A 114 -14.67 -3.43 13.98
C ALA A 114 -14.06 -2.17 13.35
N VAL A 115 -13.64 -1.22 14.18
CA VAL A 115 -13.04 0.04 13.70
C VAL A 115 -11.74 -0.19 12.94
N THR A 116 -10.89 -1.12 13.40
CA THR A 116 -9.61 -1.40 12.72
C THR A 116 -9.83 -2.11 11.39
N CYS A 117 -10.71 -3.12 11.34
CA CYS A 117 -11.03 -3.81 10.09
C CYS A 117 -11.72 -2.89 9.08
N ILE A 118 -12.69 -2.09 9.54
CA ILE A 118 -13.36 -1.08 8.71
C ILE A 118 -12.35 -0.03 8.25
N GLY A 119 -11.48 0.45 9.13
CA GLY A 119 -10.44 1.42 8.81
C GLY A 119 -9.46 0.91 7.75
N ILE A 120 -9.01 -0.34 7.85
CA ILE A 120 -8.16 -0.98 6.82
C ILE A 120 -8.91 -1.11 5.50
N ALA A 121 -10.16 -1.59 5.52
CA ALA A 121 -10.95 -1.77 4.31
C ALA A 121 -11.23 -0.43 3.61
N VAL A 122 -11.57 0.61 4.37
CA VAL A 122 -11.80 1.96 3.86
C VAL A 122 -10.50 2.56 3.34
N ALA A 123 -9.40 2.51 4.10
CA ALA A 123 -8.11 3.05 3.66
C ALA A 123 -7.57 2.34 2.41
N GLY A 124 -7.67 1.01 2.36
CA GLY A 124 -7.30 0.23 1.18
C GLY A 124 -8.15 0.59 -0.04
N SER A 125 -9.46 0.79 0.14
CA SER A 125 -10.36 1.21 -0.93
C SER A 125 -10.07 2.64 -1.41
N LEU A 126 -9.83 3.58 -0.49
CA LEU A 126 -9.50 4.97 -0.82
C LEU A 126 -8.18 5.08 -1.57
N LEU A 127 -7.13 4.39 -1.10
CA LEU A 127 -5.82 4.36 -1.76
C LEU A 127 -5.89 3.77 -3.19
N VAL A 128 -6.77 2.78 -3.41
CA VAL A 128 -7.00 2.22 -4.74
C VAL A 128 -7.72 3.23 -5.66
N ILE A 129 -8.75 3.93 -5.15
CA ILE A 129 -9.53 4.88 -5.94
C ILE A 129 -8.68 6.11 -6.32
N GLU A 130 -7.93 6.68 -5.38
CA GLU A 130 -7.08 7.86 -5.61
C GLU A 130 -6.07 7.61 -6.75
N ASN A 131 -5.52 6.40 -6.82
CA ASN A 131 -4.56 5.99 -7.84
C ASN A 131 -5.15 5.94 -9.26
N GLU A 132 -6.43 5.57 -9.42
CA GLU A 132 -7.10 5.58 -10.73
C GLU A 132 -7.34 7.02 -11.22
N THR A 133 -7.62 7.96 -10.31
CA THR A 133 -7.83 9.39 -10.64
C THR A 133 -6.56 10.07 -11.17
N GLU A 134 -5.40 9.83 -10.55
CA GLU A 134 -4.12 10.38 -11.00
C GLU A 134 -3.76 9.90 -12.42
N LYS A 135 -4.09 8.64 -12.73
CA LYS A 135 -3.89 8.07 -14.07
C LYS A 135 -4.74 8.77 -15.13
N ALA A 136 -6.04 8.97 -14.87
CA ALA A 136 -6.95 9.63 -15.80
C ALA A 136 -6.51 11.09 -16.10
N LYS A 137 -6.02 11.80 -15.09
CA LYS A 137 -5.51 13.16 -15.24
C LYS A 137 -4.22 13.21 -16.06
N SER A 138 -3.28 12.29 -15.80
CA SER A 138 -2.00 12.20 -16.50
C SER A 138 -2.17 11.91 -17.99
N GLU A 139 -3.07 10.98 -18.35
CA GLU A 139 -3.38 10.66 -19.74
C GLU A 139 -4.08 11.82 -20.46
N THR A 140 -5.01 12.50 -19.78
CA THR A 140 -5.70 13.68 -20.34
C THR A 140 -4.73 14.83 -20.62
N THR A 141 -3.87 15.20 -19.65
CA THR A 141 -2.88 16.26 -19.84
C THR A 141 -1.81 15.90 -20.88
N ARG A 142 -1.44 14.62 -21.02
CA ARG A 142 -0.53 14.16 -22.08
C ARG A 142 -1.17 14.30 -23.47
N ASN A 143 -2.46 14.01 -23.60
CA ASN A 143 -3.20 14.15 -24.87
C ASN A 143 -3.56 15.61 -25.17
N GLU A 144 -3.77 16.44 -24.15
CA GLU A 144 -4.04 17.88 -24.28
C GLU A 144 -2.79 18.71 -24.53
N ARG A 145 -1.56 18.21 -24.28
CA ARG A 145 -0.36 18.88 -24.79
C ARG A 145 -0.46 18.89 -26.31
N PRO A 146 -0.74 20.04 -26.94
CA PRO A 146 -0.82 20.06 -28.39
C PRO A 146 0.58 19.74 -28.89
N ASP A 147 0.69 18.80 -29.83
CA ASP A 147 1.87 18.53 -30.64
C ASP A 147 2.25 19.81 -31.41
N THR A 148 2.80 20.78 -30.69
CA THR A 148 3.25 22.09 -31.18
C THR A 148 4.66 21.99 -31.77
N GLN A 149 5.19 20.77 -31.88
CA GLN A 149 6.52 20.51 -32.42
C GLN A 149 6.49 19.65 -33.68
N ASN A 150 5.54 19.94 -34.58
CA ASN A 150 5.75 19.66 -36.00
C ASN A 150 5.06 20.74 -36.84
N ASN A 151 5.53 21.99 -36.74
CA ASN A 151 5.19 23.02 -37.70
C ASN A 151 6.18 22.94 -38.88
N PRO A 152 5.79 22.38 -40.05
CA PRO A 152 6.69 22.24 -41.19
C PRO A 152 6.85 23.56 -41.97
N SER A 153 6.27 24.68 -41.49
CA SER A 153 6.24 25.94 -42.24
C SER A 153 7.62 26.56 -42.46
N LEU A 154 8.62 26.24 -41.63
CA LEU A 154 10.00 26.70 -41.83
C LEU A 154 10.81 25.86 -42.85
N ARG A 155 10.32 24.68 -43.28
CA ARG A 155 11.00 23.90 -44.33
C ARG A 155 10.67 24.42 -45.74
N ARG A 156 9.58 25.16 -45.90
CA ARG A 156 9.12 25.60 -47.23
C ARG A 156 9.87 26.82 -47.78
N SER A 157 10.60 27.56 -46.94
CA SER A 157 11.42 28.71 -47.37
C SER A 157 12.80 28.33 -47.92
N SER A 158 13.32 27.14 -47.61
CA SER A 158 14.64 26.70 -48.13
C SER A 158 14.57 25.94 -49.45
N LEU A 159 13.40 25.40 -49.83
CA LEU A 159 13.23 24.64 -51.07
C LEU A 159 12.89 25.49 -52.30
N SER A 160 12.54 26.78 -52.14
CA SER A 160 12.34 27.69 -53.27
C SER A 160 13.65 28.20 -53.88
N ALA A 161 14.80 27.98 -53.24
CA ALA A 161 16.10 28.37 -53.77
C ALA A 161 16.72 27.33 -54.73
N LEU A 162 16.08 26.17 -54.93
CA LEU A 162 16.62 25.10 -55.76
C LEU A 162 15.65 24.66 -56.86
N ALA A 163 15.20 25.62 -57.66
CA ALA A 163 14.59 25.35 -58.96
C ALA A 163 15.37 26.11 -60.05
N THR A 164 16.44 25.48 -60.51
CA THR A 164 16.91 25.62 -61.89
C THR A 164 15.91 24.88 -62.80
N PRO A 165 15.60 25.40 -63.99
CA PRO A 165 16.24 24.87 -65.21
C PRO A 165 16.51 26.00 -66.23
N LYS A 166 17.73 26.17 -66.74
CA LYS A 166 18.33 25.46 -67.89
C LYS A 166 17.43 25.41 -69.13
N ALA A 167 17.98 25.96 -70.21
CA ALA A 167 17.60 25.84 -71.63
C ALA A 167 16.66 26.93 -72.18
N GLN A 168 17.25 27.97 -72.78
CA GLN A 168 16.80 28.39 -74.11
C GLN A 168 18.01 28.63 -75.00
N ARG A 169 18.21 27.62 -75.86
CA ARG A 169 19.01 27.60 -77.07
C ARG A 169 18.06 27.99 -78.19
N SER A 170 18.34 29.05 -78.94
CA SER A 170 17.92 29.15 -80.34
C SER A 170 18.57 30.37 -81.01
N SER A 171 19.33 30.04 -82.07
CA SER A 171 19.73 30.86 -83.22
C SER A 171 20.75 31.96 -82.99
#